data_AF-A0A1S4EIS0-F1
#
_entry.id   AF-A0A1S4EIS0-F1
#
_cell.length_a   1.000
_cell.length_b   1.000
_cell.length_c   1.000
_cell.angle_alpha   90.00
_cell.angle_beta   90.00
_cell.angle_gamma   90.00
#
_symmetry.space_group_name_H-M   'P 1'
#
loop_
_entity.id
_entity.type
_entity.pdbx_description
1 polymer ?
#
loop_
_entity_poly.entity_id
_entity_poly.type
_entity_poly.pdbx_seq_one_letter_code
_entity_poly.pdbx_strand_id
1 'polypeptide(L)'
;MKATRTLNKVAPNLLQISSNVSKDLCIPTRTKATLPERVREKLANGPSFQDFLRSSEPSENNNVPEEWNSYDGKLKREKGENERLRLPPWLKTKIPTGSQFAKVKEQLRTLNLHTVCEEARCPNIGECWGGGEHGTSTATIMVS
;
A
#
# COMPACT_ATOMS: atom_id res chain seq x y z
N MET A 1 63.61 -39.77 -26.88
CA MET A 1 64.08 -39.05 -25.68
C MET A 1 62.92 -38.28 -25.05
N LYS A 2 62.38 -38.79 -23.93
CA LYS A 2 62.08 -38.08 -22.67
C LYS A 2 61.17 -39.00 -21.85
N ALA A 3 61.68 -39.38 -20.69
CA ALA A 3 61.12 -40.35 -19.77
C ALA A 3 59.91 -39.79 -19.01
N THR A 4 58.95 -40.64 -18.68
CA THR A 4 58.01 -40.38 -17.57
C THR A 4 58.05 -41.54 -16.60
N ARG A 5 58.30 -41.16 -15.35
CA ARG A 5 58.67 -41.93 -14.18
C ARG A 5 57.40 -42.34 -13.44
N THR A 6 57.25 -43.63 -13.15
CA THR A 6 56.32 -44.13 -12.13
C THR A 6 56.62 -43.49 -10.79
N LEU A 7 55.60 -43.14 -9.99
CA LEU A 7 55.57 -43.38 -8.55
C LEU A 7 54.15 -43.17 -7.98
N ASN A 8 53.81 -44.13 -7.10
CA ASN A 8 52.60 -44.34 -6.32
C ASN A 8 52.09 -43.13 -5.53
N LYS A 9 50.76 -43.05 -5.32
CA LYS A 9 50.22 -42.42 -4.11
C LYS A 9 48.86 -43.01 -3.69
N VAL A 10 48.93 -43.91 -2.70
CA VAL A 10 48.09 -44.02 -1.50
C VAL A 10 46.57 -43.81 -1.67
N ALA A 11 45.81 -44.91 -1.60
CA ALA A 11 44.49 -44.93 -0.96
C ALA A 11 44.71 -45.08 0.58
N PRO A 12 43.83 -44.61 1.49
CA PRO A 12 42.47 -45.18 1.60
C PRO A 12 41.38 -44.28 2.23
N ASN A 13 40.19 -44.88 2.37
CA ASN A 13 39.12 -44.57 3.32
C ASN A 13 38.20 -43.38 3.03
N LEU A 14 37.21 -43.62 2.16
CA LEU A 14 35.90 -42.98 2.28
C LEU A 14 35.07 -43.80 3.27
N LEU A 15 35.11 -43.40 4.54
CA LEU A 15 34.19 -43.91 5.56
C LEU A 15 32.77 -43.40 5.28
N GLN A 16 31.87 -44.37 5.31
CA GLN A 16 30.42 -44.27 5.26
C GLN A 16 29.90 -43.37 6.40
N ILE A 17 29.06 -42.38 6.08
CA ILE A 17 28.19 -41.68 7.04
C ILE A 17 26.81 -41.61 6.39
N SER A 18 26.00 -42.66 6.57
CA SER A 18 24.91 -42.72 7.56
C SER A 18 23.81 -41.68 7.29
N SER A 19 22.73 -42.19 6.69
CA SER A 19 21.40 -41.61 6.69
C SER A 19 20.99 -41.15 8.09
N ASN A 20 20.67 -39.88 8.24
CA ASN A 20 19.77 -39.38 9.29
C ASN A 20 19.03 -38.16 8.74
N VAL A 21 17.90 -38.41 8.10
CA VAL A 21 16.88 -37.40 7.83
C VAL A 21 16.20 -37.12 9.16
N SER A 22 16.67 -36.11 9.89
CA SER A 22 15.90 -35.52 10.99
C SER A 22 14.63 -34.91 10.40
N LYS A 23 13.51 -35.61 10.59
CA LYS A 23 12.17 -35.06 10.45
C LYS A 23 11.87 -34.18 11.66
N ASP A 24 12.59 -33.08 11.81
CA ASP A 24 12.16 -32.03 12.73
C ASP A 24 11.11 -31.19 12.00
N LEU A 25 9.89 -31.70 12.06
CA LEU A 25 8.68 -30.96 11.71
C LEU A 25 8.54 -29.83 12.74
N CYS A 26 9.23 -28.72 12.53
CA CYS A 26 8.95 -27.48 13.25
C CYS A 26 7.60 -26.98 12.75
N ILE A 27 6.52 -27.44 13.39
CA ILE A 27 5.22 -26.82 13.24
C ILE A 27 5.32 -25.53 14.07
N PRO A 28 5.31 -24.32 13.45
CA PRO A 28 5.07 -23.12 14.23
C PRO A 28 3.63 -23.24 14.73
N THR A 29 3.46 -23.65 15.99
CA THR A 29 2.18 -23.45 16.66
C THR A 29 2.02 -21.94 16.79
N ARG A 30 1.24 -21.36 15.89
CA ARG A 30 0.80 -19.97 15.97
C ARG A 30 -0.02 -19.86 17.24
N THR A 31 0.62 -19.49 18.35
CA THR A 31 -0.09 -19.05 19.54
C THR A 31 -0.92 -17.86 19.10
N LYS A 32 -2.25 -18.01 19.12
CA LYS A 32 -3.14 -16.87 18.92
C LYS A 32 -2.80 -15.91 20.04
N ALA A 33 -2.15 -14.80 19.73
CA ALA A 33 -1.90 -13.75 20.69
C ALA A 33 -3.26 -13.29 21.23
N THR A 34 -3.56 -13.65 22.47
CA THR A 34 -4.77 -13.17 23.14
C THR A 34 -4.53 -11.72 23.50
N LEU A 35 -5.19 -10.82 22.78
CA LEU A 35 -5.15 -9.40 23.07
C LEU A 35 -5.60 -9.17 24.53
N PRO A 36 -4.90 -8.34 25.32
CA PRO A 36 -5.30 -8.06 26.70
C PRO A 36 -6.76 -7.59 26.78
N GLU A 37 -7.48 -8.02 27.82
CA GLU A 37 -8.94 -7.79 27.93
C GLU A 37 -9.30 -6.30 27.81
N ARG A 38 -8.50 -5.42 28.42
CA ARG A 38 -8.62 -3.96 28.28
C ARG A 38 -8.55 -3.46 26.83
N VAL A 39 -7.72 -4.07 26.00
CA VAL A 39 -7.57 -3.66 24.59
C VAL A 39 -8.71 -4.24 23.77
N ARG A 40 -9.14 -5.47 24.08
CA ARG A 40 -10.32 -6.09 23.45
C ARG A 40 -11.58 -5.27 23.72
N GLU A 41 -11.78 -4.85 24.95
CA GLU A 41 -12.92 -4.02 25.38
C GLU A 41 -12.90 -2.64 24.70
N LYS A 42 -11.72 -2.02 24.54
CA LYS A 42 -11.57 -0.78 23.76
C LYS A 42 -11.91 -0.95 22.28
N LEU A 43 -11.51 -2.06 21.67
CA LEU A 43 -11.85 -2.35 20.27
C LEU A 43 -13.33 -2.68 20.09
N ALA A 44 -13.96 -3.32 21.08
CA ALA A 44 -15.38 -3.67 21.05
C ALA A 44 -16.30 -2.45 21.18
N ASN A 45 -15.96 -1.51 22.07
CA ASN A 45 -16.72 -0.28 22.27
C ASN A 45 -16.46 0.76 21.16
N GLY A 46 -15.32 0.65 20.47
CA GLY A 46 -14.92 1.58 19.42
C GLY A 46 -14.61 2.99 19.96
N PRO A 47 -13.94 3.83 19.16
CA PRO A 47 -13.80 5.25 19.47
C PRO A 47 -15.18 5.94 19.45
N SER A 48 -15.38 6.87 20.39
CA SER A 48 -16.56 7.73 20.37
C SER A 48 -16.47 8.71 19.19
N PHE A 49 -17.61 9.24 18.74
CA PHE A 49 -17.62 10.28 17.70
C PHE A 49 -16.72 11.48 18.08
N GLN A 50 -16.70 11.84 19.37
CA GLN A 50 -15.86 12.91 19.89
C GLN A 50 -14.37 12.61 19.73
N ASP A 51 -13.95 11.34 19.79
CA ASP A 51 -12.54 10.98 19.59
C ASP A 51 -12.05 11.25 18.15
N PHE A 52 -12.96 11.29 17.17
CA PHE A 52 -12.65 11.73 15.81
C PHE A 52 -12.65 13.26 15.66
N LEU A 53 -13.46 13.94 16.48
CA LEU A 53 -13.53 15.40 16.51
C LEU A 53 -12.43 16.04 17.36
N ARG A 54 -11.79 15.32 18.29
CA ARG A 54 -10.68 15.83 19.12
C ARG A 54 -9.49 16.40 18.33
N SER A 55 -9.39 16.14 17.03
CA SER A 55 -8.47 16.86 16.13
C SER A 55 -8.78 18.36 16.05
N SER A 56 -9.94 18.80 16.54
CA SER A 56 -10.32 20.20 16.72
C SER A 56 -10.01 20.72 18.13
N GLU A 57 -9.18 20.03 18.92
CA GLU A 57 -8.48 20.72 20.00
C GLU A 57 -7.73 21.89 19.35
N PRO A 58 -7.96 23.13 19.79
CA PRO A 58 -7.26 24.29 19.25
C PRO A 58 -5.79 24.19 19.68
N SER A 59 -4.97 23.48 18.90
CA SER A 59 -3.54 23.76 18.86
C SER A 59 -3.43 25.25 18.56
N GLU A 60 -2.68 26.00 19.39
CA GLU A 60 -2.43 27.45 19.40
C GLU A 60 -1.89 28.06 18.09
N ASN A 61 -2.07 27.37 16.99
CA ASN A 61 -1.66 27.69 15.65
C ASN A 61 -2.74 27.17 14.70
N ASN A 62 -3.90 27.83 14.77
CA ASN A 62 -4.95 27.79 13.74
C ASN A 62 -4.39 28.30 12.41
N ASN A 63 -3.53 27.52 11.75
CA ASN A 63 -3.28 27.69 10.33
C ASN A 63 -4.42 26.99 9.58
N VAL A 64 -5.66 27.45 9.79
CA VAL A 64 -6.66 27.34 8.74
C VAL A 64 -6.13 28.26 7.64
N PRO A 65 -5.78 27.74 6.44
CA PRO A 65 -5.33 28.62 5.37
C PRO A 65 -6.40 29.70 5.17
N GLU A 66 -6.02 30.99 5.18
CA GLU A 66 -6.96 32.12 5.05
C GLU A 66 -7.93 31.93 3.85
N GLU A 67 -7.47 31.21 2.83
CA GLU A 67 -8.21 30.79 1.65
C GLU A 67 -9.52 30.03 1.94
N TRP A 68 -9.59 29.25 3.04
CA TRP A 68 -10.78 28.44 3.35
C TRP A 68 -11.90 29.28 3.98
N ASN A 69 -11.56 30.27 4.81
CA ASN A 69 -12.52 31.18 5.44
C ASN A 69 -13.06 32.24 4.46
N SER A 70 -12.36 32.45 3.35
CA SER A 70 -12.67 33.47 2.34
C SER A 70 -13.47 32.93 1.14
N TYR A 71 -13.73 31.62 1.09
CA TYR A 71 -14.43 31.03 -0.05
C TYR A 71 -15.92 31.41 -0.04
N ASP A 72 -16.32 32.20 -1.04
CA ASP A 72 -17.68 32.71 -1.25
C ASP A 72 -18.54 31.82 -2.18
N GLY A 73 -17.96 30.75 -2.73
CA GLY A 73 -18.62 29.89 -3.68
C GLY A 73 -19.74 29.02 -3.08
N LYS A 74 -20.79 28.78 -3.87
CA LYS A 74 -21.91 27.91 -3.49
C LYS A 74 -21.45 26.45 -3.39
N LEU A 75 -21.50 25.86 -2.19
CA LEU A 75 -21.12 24.46 -1.93
C LEU A 75 -22.27 23.46 -2.15
N LYS A 76 -23.53 23.92 -2.12
CA LYS A 76 -24.71 23.08 -2.22
C LYS A 76 -25.64 23.57 -3.32
N ARG A 77 -26.02 22.67 -4.21
CA ARG A 77 -26.97 22.97 -5.30
C ARG A 77 -28.39 23.04 -4.74
N GLU A 78 -29.18 24.00 -5.22
CA GLU A 78 -30.59 24.10 -4.86
C GLU A 78 -31.46 23.17 -5.71
N LYS A 79 -32.66 22.87 -5.20
CA LYS A 79 -33.60 21.98 -5.88
C LYS A 79 -34.16 22.69 -7.12
N GLY A 80 -33.83 22.20 -8.30
CA GLY A 80 -34.29 22.74 -9.59
C GLY A 80 -33.18 23.38 -10.44
N GLU A 81 -31.98 23.57 -9.88
CA GLU A 81 -30.82 24.02 -10.65
C GLU A 81 -30.21 22.85 -11.44
N ASN A 82 -30.04 23.02 -12.75
CA ASN A 82 -29.44 22.01 -13.63
C ASN A 82 -27.93 22.23 -13.88
N GLU A 83 -27.42 23.41 -13.56
CA GLU A 83 -26.00 23.74 -13.76
C GLU A 83 -25.11 23.04 -12.72
N ARG A 84 -23.93 22.57 -13.13
CA ARG A 84 -22.99 21.92 -12.22
C ARG A 84 -22.18 22.97 -11.46
N LEU A 85 -22.16 22.85 -10.13
CA LEU A 85 -21.31 23.69 -9.29
C LEU A 85 -19.84 23.42 -9.58
N ARG A 86 -19.04 24.48 -9.54
CA ARG A 86 -17.59 24.38 -9.68
C ARG A 86 -16.99 23.80 -8.40
N LEU A 87 -15.97 22.95 -8.58
CA LEU A 87 -15.25 22.37 -7.46
C LEU A 87 -14.44 23.47 -6.74
N PRO A 88 -14.48 23.54 -5.40
CA PRO A 88 -13.64 24.46 -4.64
C PRO A 88 -12.15 24.18 -4.85
N PRO A 89 -11.25 25.18 -4.68
CA PRO A 89 -9.82 25.04 -4.93
C PRO A 89 -9.16 23.88 -4.15
N TRP A 90 -9.50 23.71 -2.88
CA TRP A 90 -8.90 22.68 -2.00
C TRP A 90 -9.32 21.25 -2.33
N LEU A 91 -10.41 21.06 -3.08
CA LEU A 91 -10.88 19.72 -3.47
C LEU A 91 -10.40 19.33 -4.89
N LYS A 92 -9.79 20.27 -5.62
CA LYS A 92 -9.19 19.98 -6.93
C LYS A 92 -7.88 19.22 -6.76
N THR A 93 -7.71 18.17 -7.54
CA THR A 93 -6.45 17.44 -7.62
C THR A 93 -5.63 17.87 -8.83
N LYS A 94 -4.32 17.66 -8.74
CA LYS A 94 -3.39 17.93 -9.85
C LYS A 94 -3.53 16.84 -10.91
N ILE A 95 -3.27 17.21 -12.17
CA ILE A 95 -3.22 16.24 -13.26
C ILE A 95 -2.05 15.29 -12.99
N PRO A 96 -2.24 13.97 -13.04
CA PRO A 96 -1.18 13.02 -12.81
C PRO A 96 -0.11 13.14 -13.90
N THR A 97 1.09 13.53 -13.50
CA THR A 97 2.28 13.65 -14.36
C THR A 97 3.39 12.80 -13.76
N GLY A 98 3.92 11.83 -14.52
CA GLY A 98 5.03 10.99 -14.06
C GLY A 98 5.24 9.73 -14.90
N SER A 99 6.49 9.28 -15.00
CA SER A 99 6.86 8.08 -15.75
C SER A 99 6.23 6.81 -15.18
N GLN A 100 6.14 6.70 -13.86
CA GLN A 100 5.54 5.55 -13.18
C GLN A 100 4.03 5.42 -13.46
N PHE A 101 3.31 6.54 -13.43
CA PHE A 101 1.89 6.58 -13.81
C PHE A 101 1.71 6.10 -15.26
N ALA A 102 2.54 6.58 -16.19
CA ALA A 102 2.48 6.17 -17.59
C ALA A 102 2.77 4.67 -17.76
N LYS A 103 3.77 4.15 -17.05
CA LYS A 103 4.12 2.73 -17.05
C LYS A 103 2.98 1.85 -16.56
N VAL A 104 2.38 2.17 -15.41
CA VAL A 104 1.24 1.40 -14.87
C VAL A 104 0.05 1.44 -15.84
N LYS A 105 -0.25 2.62 -16.39
CA LYS A 105 -1.31 2.80 -17.39
C LYS A 105 -1.09 1.95 -18.64
N GLU A 106 0.15 1.87 -19.14
CA GLU A 106 0.51 1.05 -20.30
C GLU A 106 0.41 -0.46 -19.98
N GLN A 107 0.87 -0.87 -18.80
CA GLN A 107 0.78 -2.27 -18.37
C GLN A 107 -0.67 -2.73 -18.23
N LEU A 108 -1.54 -1.93 -17.61
CA LEU A 108 -2.96 -2.27 -17.46
C LEU A 108 -3.67 -2.40 -18.81
N ARG A 109 -3.36 -1.52 -19.77
CA ARG A 109 -3.90 -1.58 -21.14
C ARG A 109 -3.39 -2.79 -21.92
N THR A 110 -2.09 -3.08 -21.83
CA THR A 110 -1.47 -4.23 -22.49
C THR A 110 -2.05 -5.54 -21.97
N LEU A 111 -2.31 -5.62 -20.67
CA LEU A 111 -2.90 -6.79 -20.02
C LEU A 111 -4.43 -6.83 -20.08
N ASN A 112 -5.07 -5.80 -20.67
CA ASN A 112 -6.52 -5.65 -20.74
C ASN A 112 -7.22 -5.82 -19.38
N LEU A 113 -6.68 -5.18 -18.34
CA LEU A 113 -7.19 -5.26 -16.97
C LEU A 113 -7.98 -4.00 -16.60
N HIS A 114 -9.13 -4.19 -15.95
CA HIS A 114 -9.93 -3.09 -15.42
C HIS A 114 -9.56 -2.80 -13.97
N THR A 115 -9.53 -1.50 -13.62
CA THR A 115 -9.21 -1.06 -12.26
C THR A 115 -10.28 -0.14 -11.71
N VAL A 116 -10.49 -0.22 -10.39
CA VAL A 116 -11.42 0.68 -9.69
C VAL A 116 -11.02 2.14 -9.91
N CYS A 117 -9.71 2.42 -9.96
CA CYS A 117 -9.20 3.77 -10.15
C CYS A 117 -9.65 4.40 -11.47
N GLU A 118 -9.68 3.64 -12.56
CA GLU A 118 -10.11 4.13 -13.88
C GLU A 118 -11.63 4.24 -13.97
N GLU A 119 -12.37 3.21 -13.58
CA GLU A 119 -13.83 3.20 -13.67
C GLU A 119 -14.48 4.27 -12.78
N ALA A 120 -13.96 4.46 -11.56
CA ALA A 120 -14.49 5.45 -10.62
C ALA A 120 -13.96 6.87 -10.88
N ARG A 121 -13.07 7.07 -11.87
CA ARG A 121 -12.37 8.34 -12.11
C ARG A 121 -11.73 8.90 -10.84
N CYS A 122 -10.99 8.04 -10.13
CA CYS A 122 -10.45 8.36 -8.82
C CYS A 122 -9.56 9.61 -8.88
N PRO A 123 -9.82 10.66 -8.07
CA PRO A 123 -9.02 11.90 -8.07
C PRO A 123 -7.58 11.67 -7.61
N ASN A 124 -7.31 10.54 -6.94
CA ASN A 124 -6.04 10.15 -6.35
C ASN A 124 -5.23 9.16 -7.20
N ILE A 125 -5.68 8.88 -8.44
CA ILE A 125 -5.01 7.89 -9.30
C ILE A 125 -3.52 8.20 -9.54
N GLY A 126 -3.15 9.50 -9.54
CA GLY A 126 -1.77 9.95 -9.69
C GLY A 126 -0.86 9.54 -8.54
N GLU A 127 -1.31 9.69 -7.30
CA GLU A 127 -0.54 9.27 -6.12
C GLU A 127 -0.52 7.74 -5.99
N CYS A 128 -1.66 7.07 -6.23
CA CYS A 128 -1.75 5.62 -6.13
C CYS A 128 -0.78 4.94 -7.11
N TRP A 129 -0.80 5.32 -8.39
CA TRP A 129 0.05 4.68 -9.41
C TRP A 129 1.45 5.27 -9.48
N GLY A 130 1.61 6.55 -9.13
CA GLY A 130 2.91 7.22 -9.07
C GLY A 130 3.77 6.81 -7.88
N GLY A 131 3.16 6.21 -6.85
CA GLY A 131 3.83 5.66 -5.68
C GLY A 131 3.99 6.60 -4.49
N GLY A 132 3.41 7.80 -4.56
CA GLY A 132 3.51 8.82 -3.52
C GLY A 132 4.96 9.13 -3.09
N GLU A 133 5.13 9.55 -1.84
CA GLU A 133 6.44 9.83 -1.25
C GLU A 133 7.28 8.55 -1.00
N HIS A 134 6.61 7.41 -0.85
CA HIS A 134 7.24 6.12 -0.55
C HIS A 134 7.59 5.28 -1.80
N GLY A 135 7.41 5.83 -3.01
CA GLY A 135 7.74 5.19 -4.29
C GLY A 135 6.99 3.91 -4.64
N THR A 136 5.94 3.55 -3.89
CA THR A 136 5.25 2.25 -4.02
C THR A 136 3.96 2.39 -4.83
N SER A 137 4.02 2.05 -6.12
CA SER A 137 2.85 2.04 -7.00
C SER A 137 1.84 0.97 -6.59
N THR A 138 0.59 1.38 -6.38
CA THR A 138 -0.53 0.52 -5.97
C THR A 138 -1.68 0.64 -6.96
N ALA A 139 -2.18 -0.48 -7.47
CA ALA A 139 -3.38 -0.54 -8.31
C ALA A 139 -4.28 -1.68 -7.84
N THR A 140 -5.58 -1.41 -7.71
CA THR A 140 -6.58 -2.44 -7.42
C THR A 140 -7.22 -2.90 -8.73
N ILE A 141 -6.99 -4.16 -9.08
CA ILE A 141 -7.54 -4.80 -10.27
C ILE A 141 -8.89 -5.41 -9.92
N MET A 142 -9.87 -5.20 -10.78
CA MET A 142 -11.15 -5.88 -10.69
C MET A 142 -11.04 -7.22 -11.42
N VAL A 143 -11.44 -8.30 -10.76
CA VAL A 143 -11.51 -9.63 -11.39
C VAL A 143 -12.91 -9.80 -11.95
N SER A 144 -12.99 -9.83 -13.29
CA SER A 144 -14.21 -10.12 -14.06
C SER A 144 -14.49 -11.62 -14.11
#